data_AF-A0A2D8HN18-F1
#
_entry.id   AF-A0A2D8HN18-F1
#
_cell.length_a   1.000
_cell.length_b   1.000
_cell.length_c   1.000
_cell.angle_alpha   90.00
_cell.angle_beta   90.00
_cell.angle_gamma   90.00
#
_symmetry.space_group_name_H-M   'P 1'
#
loop_
_entity.id
_entity.type
_entity.pdbx_description
1 polymer ?
#
loop_
_entity_poly.entity_id
_entity_poly.type
_entity_poly.pdbx_seq_one_letter_code
_entity_poly.pdbx_strand_id
1 'polypeptide(L)'
;MTEPRQVSLPAEAASSIDQILGIVLDSFMGGSASPHVGAFGWGFDLECVVDLEQRLRDVWSPEELSRGDGDERQMELTMEDVALILQGMAFTEVMSADLPWIDMVRWTSDFVATQLRAPWTDEEWEAFGAIGG
;
A
#
# COMPACT_ATOMS: atom_id res chain seq x y z
N MET A 1 5.29 9.48 13.29
CA MET A 1 5.99 9.62 12.02
C MET A 1 7.47 9.42 12.26
N THR A 2 7.96 8.26 11.82
CA THR A 2 9.37 7.90 11.78
C THR A 2 10.12 8.76 10.75
N GLU A 3 11.45 8.77 10.82
CA GLU A 3 12.25 9.50 9.84
C GLU A 3 12.07 8.88 8.43
N PRO A 4 11.74 9.69 7.40
CA PRO A 4 11.55 9.18 6.05
C PRO A 4 12.86 8.66 5.47
N ARG A 5 12.76 7.59 4.67
CA ARG A 5 13.88 7.00 3.93
C ARG A 5 13.58 7.01 2.44
N GLN A 6 14.64 7.14 1.64
CA GLN A 6 14.57 7.00 0.20
C GLN A 6 14.40 5.51 -0.15
N VAL A 7 13.28 5.19 -0.80
CA VAL A 7 12.94 3.82 -1.23
C VAL A 7 12.95 3.79 -2.75
N SER A 8 13.74 2.89 -3.34
CA SER A 8 13.72 2.64 -4.78
C SER A 8 12.54 1.73 -5.09
N LEU A 9 11.64 2.17 -5.98
CA LEU A 9 10.46 1.43 -6.38
C LEU A 9 10.44 1.26 -7.90
N PRO A 10 10.30 0.02 -8.42
CA PRO A 10 9.99 -0.19 -9.82
C PRO A 10 8.57 0.31 -10.12
N ALA A 11 8.30 0.71 -11.36
CA ALA A 11 6.99 1.20 -11.80
C ALA A 11 5.85 0.18 -11.55
N GLU A 12 6.14 -1.11 -11.64
CA GLU A 12 5.19 -2.19 -11.32
C GLU A 12 4.76 -2.18 -9.84
N ALA A 13 5.70 -1.95 -8.92
CA ALA A 13 5.40 -1.83 -7.50
C ALA A 13 4.62 -0.55 -7.22
N ALA A 14 5.03 0.58 -7.80
CA ALA A 14 4.31 1.85 -7.69
C ALA A 14 2.86 1.73 -8.22
N SER A 15 2.66 1.10 -9.36
CA SER A 15 1.33 0.82 -9.92
C SER A 15 0.48 -0.04 -8.98
N SER A 16 1.06 -1.08 -8.41
CA SER A 16 0.36 -1.95 -7.45
C SER A 16 -0.05 -1.17 -6.20
N ILE A 17 0.83 -0.30 -5.68
CA ILE A 17 0.55 0.58 -4.55
C ILE A 17 -0.59 1.56 -4.88
N ASP A 18 -0.56 2.20 -6.05
CA ASP A 18 -1.64 3.10 -6.52
C ASP A 18 -3.00 2.39 -6.53
N GLN A 19 -3.03 1.14 -7.04
CA GLN A 19 -4.24 0.32 -7.07
C GLN A 19 -4.72 -0.04 -5.66
N ILE A 20 -3.81 -0.43 -4.76
CA ILE A 20 -4.14 -0.74 -3.36
C ILE A 20 -4.76 0.47 -2.66
N LEU A 21 -4.14 1.65 -2.80
CA LEU A 21 -4.65 2.89 -2.22
C LEU A 21 -6.01 3.26 -2.82
N GLY A 22 -6.17 3.16 -4.14
CA GLY A 22 -7.45 3.36 -4.83
C GLY A 22 -8.55 2.43 -4.31
N ILE A 23 -8.27 1.13 -4.11
CA ILE A 23 -9.21 0.16 -3.55
C ILE A 23 -9.63 0.55 -2.11
N VAL A 24 -8.67 0.97 -1.29
CA VAL A 24 -8.95 1.44 0.07
C VAL A 24 -9.85 2.68 0.02
N LEU A 25 -9.50 3.70 -0.77
CA LEU A 25 -10.30 4.93 -0.95
C LEU A 25 -11.71 4.64 -1.46
N ASP A 26 -11.83 3.78 -2.47
CA ASP A 26 -13.11 3.36 -3.03
C ASP A 26 -13.98 2.64 -1.99
N SER A 27 -13.39 1.89 -1.06
CA SER A 27 -14.15 1.25 0.02
C SER A 27 -14.64 2.23 1.10
N PHE A 28 -14.02 3.42 1.22
CA PHE A 28 -14.51 4.52 2.06
C PHE A 28 -15.65 5.29 1.37
N MET A 29 -15.54 5.52 0.07
CA MET A 29 -16.51 6.30 -0.72
C MET A 29 -17.70 5.47 -1.20
N GLY A 30 -17.47 4.19 -1.49
CA GLY A 30 -18.46 3.24 -1.97
C GLY A 30 -19.12 2.53 -0.81
N GLY A 31 -20.45 2.56 -0.78
CA GLY A 31 -21.26 1.73 0.13
C GLY A 31 -21.19 0.22 -0.18
N SER A 32 -20.07 -0.30 -0.69
CA SER A 32 -19.82 -1.74 -0.84
C SER A 32 -19.54 -2.34 0.55
N ALA A 33 -20.63 -2.46 1.31
CA ALA A 33 -20.69 -3.37 2.43
C ALA A 33 -20.50 -4.80 1.87
N SER A 34 -19.26 -5.26 1.79
CA SER A 34 -19.04 -6.62 2.28
C SER A 34 -19.59 -6.62 3.71
N PRO A 35 -20.61 -7.44 4.03
CA PRO A 35 -21.30 -7.37 5.31
C PRO A 35 -20.43 -7.74 6.52
N HIS A 36 -19.14 -8.02 6.30
CA HIS A 36 -18.24 -8.52 7.33
C HIS A 36 -17.19 -7.52 7.83
N VAL A 37 -16.51 -6.70 7.01
CA VAL A 37 -15.66 -5.57 7.48
C VAL A 37 -15.38 -4.61 6.30
N GLY A 38 -15.78 -3.33 6.38
CA GLY A 38 -15.30 -2.27 5.46
C GLY A 38 -14.01 -1.62 5.95
N ALA A 39 -13.34 -0.77 5.16
CA ALA A 39 -12.05 -0.16 5.56
C ALA A 39 -12.10 0.60 6.90
N PHE A 40 -13.25 1.16 7.28
CA PHE A 40 -13.46 1.75 8.62
C PHE A 40 -13.17 0.78 9.77
N GLY A 41 -13.47 -0.52 9.60
CA GLY A 41 -13.18 -1.55 10.61
C GLY A 41 -11.71 -1.97 10.67
N TRP A 42 -10.90 -1.54 9.70
CA TRP A 42 -9.45 -1.74 9.67
C TRP A 42 -8.68 -0.55 10.22
N GLY A 43 -9.33 0.59 10.48
CA GLY A 43 -8.69 1.74 11.14
C GLY A 43 -7.75 2.55 10.25
N PHE A 44 -7.94 2.54 8.93
CA PHE A 44 -7.16 3.43 8.03
C PHE A 44 -7.45 4.90 8.33
N ASP A 45 -6.38 5.70 8.36
CA ASP A 45 -6.48 7.16 8.34
C ASP A 45 -6.60 7.66 6.89
N LEU A 46 -7.78 8.15 6.53
CA LEU A 46 -8.07 8.61 5.17
C LEU A 46 -7.17 9.76 4.72
N GLU A 47 -6.79 10.67 5.63
CA GLU A 47 -5.90 11.78 5.28
C GLU A 47 -4.52 11.25 4.88
N CYS A 48 -4.00 10.26 5.60
CA CYS A 48 -2.74 9.60 5.26
C CYS A 48 -2.81 8.81 3.95
N VAL A 49 -3.93 8.13 3.67
CA VAL A 49 -4.12 7.39 2.40
C VAL A 49 -4.09 8.36 1.21
N VAL A 50 -4.82 9.48 1.30
CA VAL A 50 -4.89 10.49 0.24
C VAL A 50 -3.55 11.20 0.04
N ASP A 51 -2.87 11.56 1.13
CA ASP A 51 -1.53 12.16 1.06
C ASP A 51 -0.52 11.23 0.36
N LEU A 52 -0.50 9.95 0.73
CA LEU A 52 0.40 8.97 0.14
C LEU A 52 0.10 8.74 -1.35
N GLU A 53 -1.18 8.67 -1.74
CA GLU A 53 -1.58 8.57 -3.14
C GLU A 53 -1.11 9.79 -3.94
N GLN A 54 -1.30 11.00 -3.40
CA GLN A 54 -0.85 12.23 -4.06
C GLN A 54 0.68 12.22 -4.25
N ARG A 55 1.45 11.88 -3.21
CA ARG A 55 2.92 11.82 -3.31
C ARG A 55 3.38 10.78 -4.34
N LEU A 56 2.67 9.66 -4.48
CA LEU A 56 2.96 8.66 -5.51
C LEU A 56 2.73 9.24 -6.92
N ARG A 57 1.63 9.96 -7.12
CA ARG A 57 1.27 10.63 -8.38
C ARG A 57 2.16 11.84 -8.72
N ASP A 58 2.90 12.37 -7.75
CA ASP A 58 3.91 13.40 -7.99
C ASP A 58 5.22 12.81 -8.55
N VAL A 59 5.49 11.52 -8.29
CA VAL A 59 6.72 10.81 -8.74
C VAL A 59 6.49 10.03 -10.04
N TRP A 60 5.30 9.44 -10.22
CA TRP A 60 4.91 8.72 -11.43
C TRP A 60 3.67 9.33 -12.08
N SER A 61 3.68 9.42 -13.40
CA SER A 61 2.51 9.91 -14.14
C SER A 61 1.34 8.91 -14.06
N PRO A 62 0.09 9.38 -14.21
CA PRO A 62 -1.08 8.49 -14.22
C PRO A 62 -0.99 7.39 -15.28
N GLU A 63 -0.36 7.67 -16.43
CA GLU A 63 -0.18 6.69 -17.50
C GLU A 63 0.81 5.59 -17.15
N GLU A 64 1.89 5.92 -16.41
CA GLU A 64 2.87 4.94 -15.91
C GLU A 64 2.23 4.06 -14.83
N LEU A 65 1.54 4.68 -13.86
CA LEU A 65 0.85 3.96 -12.79
C LEU A 65 -0.26 3.05 -13.34
N SER A 66 -0.98 3.48 -14.38
CA SER A 66 -2.00 2.63 -15.00
C SER A 66 -1.43 1.42 -15.75
N ARG A 67 -0.22 1.51 -16.29
CA ARG A 67 0.40 0.42 -17.06
C ARG A 67 1.32 -0.46 -16.22
N GLY A 68 1.83 0.02 -15.09
CA GLY A 68 2.91 -0.63 -14.36
C GLY A 68 4.23 -0.67 -15.14
N ASP A 69 4.42 0.28 -16.06
CA ASP A 69 5.56 0.37 -16.95
C ASP A 69 6.21 1.74 -16.82
N GLY A 70 7.54 1.78 -16.76
CA GLY A 70 8.33 2.97 -16.48
C GLY A 70 9.65 2.64 -15.76
N ASP A 71 10.46 3.68 -15.58
CA ASP A 71 11.74 3.55 -14.89
C ASP A 71 11.56 3.38 -13.38
N GLU A 72 12.52 2.70 -12.75
CA GLU A 72 12.66 2.70 -11.29
C GLU A 72 12.95 4.11 -10.79
N ARG A 73 12.23 4.55 -9.76
CA ARG A 73 12.39 5.89 -9.15
C ARG A 73 12.41 5.79 -7.64
N GLN A 74 12.92 6.85 -7.01
CA GLN A 74 13.00 6.96 -5.57
C GLN A 74 11.84 7.81 -5.03
N MET A 75 11.30 7.39 -3.89
CA MET A 75 10.27 8.10 -3.14
C MET A 75 10.63 8.09 -1.65
N GLU A 76 10.31 9.18 -0.96
CA GLU A 76 10.44 9.25 0.49
C GLU A 76 9.25 8.59 1.18
N LEU A 77 9.53 7.55 1.97
CA LEU A 77 8.53 6.82 2.75
C LEU A 77 8.97 6.74 4.21
N THR A 78 8.00 6.90 5.10
CA THR A 78 8.12 6.57 6.52
C THR A 78 7.71 5.12 6.77
N MET A 79 8.02 4.57 7.95
CA MET A 79 7.51 3.24 8.35
C MET A 79 5.99 3.24 8.45
N GLU A 80 5.37 4.35 8.84
CA GLU A 80 3.91 4.52 8.86
C GLU A 80 3.31 4.43 7.46
N ASP A 81 3.94 5.05 6.46
CA ASP A 81 3.51 4.93 5.05
C ASP A 81 3.55 3.46 4.60
N VAL A 82 4.66 2.77 4.89
CA VAL A 82 4.80 1.36 4.53
C VAL A 82 3.81 0.48 5.28
N ALA A 83 3.59 0.72 6.58
CA ALA A 83 2.60 0.01 7.36
C ALA A 83 1.18 0.19 6.80
N LEU A 84 0.82 1.41 6.40
CA LEU A 84 -0.45 1.71 5.74
C LEU A 84 -0.59 0.94 4.41
N ILE A 85 0.47 0.89 3.59
CA ILE A 85 0.44 0.09 2.35
C ILE A 85 0.25 -1.40 2.64
N LEU A 86 1.02 -1.95 3.59
CA LEU A 86 0.93 -3.35 3.99
C LEU A 86 -0.47 -3.69 4.55
N GLN A 87 -1.08 -2.77 5.30
CA GLN A 87 -2.45 -2.91 5.76
C GLN A 87 -3.44 -2.87 4.58
N GLY A 88 -3.23 -2.00 3.60
CA GLY A 88 -4.01 -1.95 2.35
C GLY A 88 -3.95 -3.25 1.57
N MET A 89 -2.78 -3.89 1.52
CA MET A 89 -2.59 -5.21 0.92
C MET A 89 -3.39 -6.28 1.65
N ALA A 90 -3.26 -6.35 2.99
CA ALA A 90 -4.02 -7.31 3.80
C ALA A 90 -5.54 -7.12 3.66
N PHE A 91 -5.99 -5.87 3.62
CA PHE A 91 -7.39 -5.54 3.34
C PHE A 91 -7.82 -6.06 1.97
N THR A 92 -7.04 -5.78 0.92
CA THR A 92 -7.34 -6.19 -0.46
C THR A 92 -7.36 -7.72 -0.60
N GLU A 93 -6.46 -8.43 0.08
CA GLU A 93 -6.47 -9.90 0.15
C GLU A 93 -7.74 -10.45 0.80
N VAL A 94 -8.15 -9.90 1.95
CA VAL A 94 -9.38 -10.32 2.65
C VAL A 94 -10.61 -10.07 1.78
N MET A 95 -10.68 -8.91 1.13
CA MET A 95 -11.77 -8.55 0.21
C MET A 95 -11.79 -9.43 -1.04
N SER A 96 -10.65 -10.01 -1.43
CA SER A 96 -10.50 -10.86 -2.60
C SER A 96 -10.55 -12.36 -2.30
N ALA A 97 -10.70 -12.77 -1.03
CA ALA A 97 -10.49 -14.15 -0.58
C ALA A 97 -11.32 -15.20 -1.34
N ASP A 98 -12.55 -14.86 -1.72
CA ASP A 98 -13.47 -15.73 -2.45
C ASP A 98 -13.49 -15.49 -3.96
N LEU A 99 -12.58 -14.66 -4.47
CA LEU A 99 -12.52 -14.29 -5.89
C LEU A 99 -11.52 -15.17 -6.65
N PRO A 100 -11.78 -15.48 -7.95
CA PRO A 100 -10.91 -16.36 -8.75
C PRO A 100 -9.46 -15.89 -8.91
N TRP A 101 -9.17 -14.62 -8.60
CA TRP A 101 -7.87 -13.98 -8.77
C TRP A 101 -7.11 -13.77 -7.45
N ILE A 102 -7.57 -14.35 -6.33
CA ILE A 102 -6.90 -14.22 -5.02
C ILE A 102 -5.41 -14.61 -5.07
N ASP A 103 -5.05 -15.64 -5.84
CA ASP A 103 -3.66 -16.07 -5.97
C ASP A 103 -2.77 -14.98 -6.60
N MET A 104 -3.32 -14.19 -7.53
CA MET A 104 -2.63 -13.03 -8.11
C MET A 104 -2.46 -11.93 -7.07
N VAL A 105 -3.48 -11.65 -6.25
CA VAL A 105 -3.42 -10.62 -5.20
C VAL A 105 -2.35 -10.95 -4.17
N ARG A 106 -2.27 -12.22 -3.73
CA ARG A 106 -1.23 -12.69 -2.80
C ARG A 106 0.16 -12.58 -3.40
N TRP A 107 0.32 -12.97 -4.67
CA TRP A 107 1.60 -12.85 -5.36
C TRP A 107 2.06 -11.38 -5.47
N THR A 108 1.16 -10.47 -5.86
CA THR A 108 1.45 -9.03 -5.93
C THR A 108 1.78 -8.49 -4.54
N SER A 109 1.10 -8.96 -3.51
CA SER A 109 1.35 -8.54 -2.13
C SER A 109 2.74 -8.95 -1.66
N ASP A 110 3.13 -10.21 -1.87
CA ASP A 110 4.48 -10.68 -1.57
C ASP A 110 5.55 -9.87 -2.34
N PHE A 111 5.30 -9.60 -3.62
CA PHE A 111 6.20 -8.79 -4.43
C PHE A 111 6.38 -7.37 -3.86
N VAL A 112 5.28 -6.63 -3.61
CA VAL A 112 5.33 -5.26 -3.08
C VAL A 112 5.99 -5.22 -1.70
N ALA A 113 5.70 -6.19 -0.82
CA ALA A 113 6.31 -6.28 0.50
C ALA A 113 7.84 -6.39 0.42
N THR A 114 8.39 -7.11 -0.56
CA THR A 114 9.85 -7.23 -0.75
C THR A 114 10.50 -5.90 -1.12
N GLN A 115 9.80 -5.03 -1.86
CA GLN A 115 10.29 -3.72 -2.25
C GLN A 115 10.28 -2.74 -1.06
N LEU A 116 9.22 -2.79 -0.24
CA LEU A 116 8.98 -1.81 0.82
C LEU A 116 9.74 -2.07 2.12
N ARG A 117 10.02 -3.33 2.49
CA ARG A 117 10.68 -3.63 3.77
C ARG A 117 12.20 -3.42 3.75
N ALA A 118 12.82 -3.49 2.58
CA ALA A 118 14.27 -3.44 2.40
C ALA A 118 15.00 -2.24 3.07
N PRO A 119 14.41 -1.03 3.17
CA PRO A 119 15.09 0.12 3.75
C PRO A 119 15.22 0.10 5.28
N TRP A 120 14.51 -0.77 6.00
CA TRP A 120 14.54 -0.87 7.47
C TRP A 120 14.97 -2.26 7.93
N THR A 121 15.64 -2.33 9.08
CA THR A 121 16.03 -3.61 9.67
C THR A 121 14.85 -4.30 10.35
N ASP A 122 14.96 -5.61 10.58
CA ASP A 122 13.94 -6.36 11.33
C ASP A 122 13.76 -5.80 12.76
N GLU A 123 14.84 -5.36 13.41
CA GLU A 123 14.78 -4.75 14.75
C GLU A 123 13.96 -3.44 14.75
N GLU A 124 14.08 -2.63 13.69
CA GLU A 124 13.29 -1.41 13.54
C GLU A 124 11.80 -1.75 13.34
N TRP A 125 11.51 -2.76 12.52
CA TRP A 125 10.15 -3.27 12.34
C TRP A 125 9.54 -3.84 13.62
N GLU A 126 10.31 -4.59 14.39
CA GLU A 126 9.88 -5.11 15.69
C GLU A 126 9.60 -3.98 16.68
N ALA A 127 10.48 -2.98 16.74
CA ALA A 127 10.30 -1.81 17.61
C ALA A 127 9.05 -1.00 17.23
N PHE A 128 8.80 -0.82 15.93
CA PHE A 128 7.60 -0.15 15.41
C PHE A 128 6.32 -0.93 15.75
N GLY A 129 6.32 -2.25 15.55
CA GLY A 129 5.19 -3.10 15.92
C GLY A 129 4.89 -3.09 17.43
N ALA A 130 5.93 -3.01 18.27
CA ALA A 130 5.78 -3.01 19.73
C ALA A 130 5.12 -1.74 20.29
N ILE A 131 5.22 -0.60 19.59
CA ILE A 131 4.58 0.67 19.97
C ILE A 131 3.15 0.82 19.43
N GLY A 132 2.62 -0.22 18.77
CA GLY A 132 1.27 -0.22 18.20
C GLY A 132 1.20 0.54 16.89
N GLY A 133 2.13 0.23 15.98
CA GLY A 133 2.09 0.69 14.59
C GLY A 133 0.73 0.52 13.92
#